data_AF-A0AB34IMT5-F1
#
_entry.id   AF-A0AB34IMT5-F1
#
_cell.length_a   1.000
_cell.length_b   1.000
_cell.length_c   1.000
_cell.angle_alpha   90.00
_cell.angle_beta   90.00
_cell.angle_gamma   90.00
#
_symmetry.space_group_name_H-M   'P 1'
#
loop_
_entity.id
_entity.type
_entity.pdbx_description
1 polymer ?
#
loop_
_entity_poly.entity_id
_entity_poly.type
_entity_poly.pdbx_seq_one_letter_code
_entity_poly.pdbx_strand_id
1 'polypeptide(L)'
;MANVLDIDPATGSPHARTVQLAAASDPQHLSSLQLLPPELVVVVLEQLPLSSLLATRAASARLRAASLEVTRILVDKLEQLCVPLLRPFGGALLTLELHDASSAWLPRLAVVLATMPRLRRLFIRKSRRQPAMAFSETSIIALAGALQASACPALHHLNIDERLGEEMARLVVSGMRAEAGLLFAASHGHESVVAAVLSRGVDIEAAFEDGATALIVAAYHPCPGIVGMLLKHGACVHARRADGVTALIMASNRGHRANVELLLAARADVRLAMRDGTTALHTATYKGHTPVVHALIEARAEVQARCFDGVTALLMAAKSGKEDMVRTLLEAQADVDSPLRDGGTPLLAAAYKGHAPVVAALLQHRAAVDACRADGLTALCQASKAGHVESVALLLEARATVDAAGAMFGTTSLLMASKGGHLPIVQMLLQRSADTEVAGRAYGTTSLVAAAQHGHSEVVKALLRGGANPHKALHDGTTALQKAQELRHDEVVDVLADWIQRTTL
;
A
#
# COMPACT_ATOMS: atom_id res chain seq x y z
N MET A 1 -5.55 2.93 -32.94
CA MET A 1 -4.54 3.64 -32.13
C MET A 1 -5.16 4.93 -31.62
N ALA A 2 -5.67 4.92 -30.39
CA ALA A 2 -5.87 6.07 -29.49
C ALA A 2 -6.70 5.58 -28.29
N ASN A 3 -6.32 6.03 -27.09
CA ASN A 3 -6.99 5.85 -25.80
C ASN A 3 -6.77 4.50 -25.10
N VAL A 4 -5.53 4.23 -24.70
CA VAL A 4 -5.20 3.36 -23.57
C VAL A 4 -4.09 4.06 -22.81
N LEU A 5 -4.44 4.79 -21.74
CA LEU A 5 -3.63 5.25 -20.60
C LEU A 5 -4.28 6.52 -20.02
N ASP A 6 -5.33 6.35 -19.21
CA ASP A 6 -5.64 7.36 -18.19
C ASP A 6 -4.82 6.98 -16.94
N ILE A 7 -3.85 7.82 -16.61
CA ILE A 7 -3.04 7.73 -15.40
C ILE A 7 -3.67 8.71 -14.40
N ASP A 8 -4.08 8.22 -13.23
CA ASP A 8 -4.49 9.09 -12.12
C ASP A 8 -3.27 9.88 -11.62
N PRO A 9 -3.24 11.23 -11.74
CA PRO A 9 -2.10 12.05 -11.36
C PRO A 9 -1.84 12.07 -9.84
N ALA A 10 -2.75 11.53 -9.00
CA ALA A 10 -2.58 11.51 -7.55
C ALA A 10 -1.87 10.26 -7.01
N THR A 11 -1.87 9.14 -7.75
CA THR A 11 -1.42 7.84 -7.21
C THR A 11 -0.40 7.09 -8.06
N GLY A 12 -0.17 7.48 -9.33
CA GLY A 12 0.78 6.81 -10.22
C GLY A 12 0.48 5.32 -10.46
N SER A 13 -0.72 4.85 -10.08
CA SER A 13 -1.16 3.46 -10.19
C SER A 13 -2.04 3.30 -11.44
N PRO A 14 -1.73 2.34 -12.34
CA PRO A 14 -2.65 2.02 -13.43
C PRO A 14 -3.91 1.36 -12.84
N HIS A 15 -5.04 2.05 -12.89
CA HIS A 15 -6.33 1.43 -12.62
C HIS A 15 -6.63 0.43 -13.74
N ALA A 16 -6.61 -0.87 -13.40
CA ALA A 16 -7.08 -1.94 -14.26
C ALA A 16 -8.62 -1.86 -14.40
N ARG A 17 -9.12 -0.90 -15.18
CA ARG A 17 -10.46 -0.99 -15.76
C ARG A 17 -10.33 -1.70 -17.10
N THR A 18 -10.76 -2.96 -17.08
CA THR A 18 -11.23 -3.82 -18.17
C THR A 18 -11.17 -3.20 -19.58
N VAL A 19 -9.96 -3.01 -20.12
CA VAL A 19 -9.81 -2.90 -21.57
C VAL A 19 -10.10 -4.30 -22.08
N GLN A 20 -11.12 -4.43 -22.92
CA GLN A 20 -11.37 -5.63 -23.69
C GLN A 20 -10.11 -5.93 -24.53
N LEU A 21 -9.17 -6.68 -23.95
CA LEU A 21 -8.06 -7.38 -24.61
C LEU A 21 -8.58 -8.56 -25.44
N ALA A 22 -9.77 -8.44 -26.03
CA ALA A 22 -10.33 -9.42 -26.95
C ALA A 22 -9.42 -9.62 -28.18
N ALA A 23 -8.59 -8.61 -28.51
CA ALA A 23 -7.63 -8.64 -29.60
C ALA A 23 -6.29 -9.36 -29.29
N ALA A 24 -6.02 -9.77 -28.05
CA ALA A 24 -4.76 -10.47 -27.70
C ALA A 24 -4.87 -12.00 -27.80
N SER A 25 -6.07 -12.53 -28.03
CA SER A 25 -6.31 -13.97 -28.21
C SER A 25 -5.86 -14.49 -29.58
N ASP A 26 -5.56 -13.60 -30.54
CA ASP A 26 -5.18 -13.94 -31.91
C ASP A 26 -3.64 -13.89 -32.09
N PRO A 27 -2.98 -15.02 -32.43
CA PRO A 27 -1.54 -15.09 -32.66
C PRO A 27 -0.98 -14.06 -33.65
N GLN A 28 -1.82 -13.53 -34.54
CA GLN A 28 -1.42 -12.53 -35.54
C GLN A 28 -1.10 -11.14 -34.96
N HIS A 29 -1.50 -10.84 -33.72
CA HIS A 29 -1.28 -9.54 -33.07
C HIS A 29 -0.10 -9.50 -32.09
N LEU A 30 0.66 -10.59 -31.96
CA LEU A 30 1.81 -10.70 -31.04
C LEU A 30 2.95 -9.70 -31.38
N SER A 31 3.06 -9.27 -32.63
CA SER A 31 4.00 -8.23 -33.11
C SER A 31 3.81 -6.90 -32.37
N SER A 32 2.56 -6.56 -32.06
CA SER A 32 2.17 -5.29 -31.41
C SER A 32 2.63 -5.22 -29.95
N LEU A 33 2.90 -6.36 -29.30
CA LEU A 33 3.40 -6.41 -27.92
C LEU A 33 4.82 -5.83 -27.80
N GLN A 34 5.59 -5.78 -28.88
CA GLN A 34 6.94 -5.17 -28.87
C GLN A 34 6.90 -3.66 -28.66
N LEU A 35 5.77 -3.02 -28.95
CA LEU A 35 5.57 -1.57 -28.85
C LEU A 35 5.12 -1.12 -27.46
N LEU A 36 4.76 -2.06 -26.57
CA LEU A 36 4.31 -1.75 -25.22
C LEU A 36 5.47 -1.60 -24.21
N PRO A 37 5.29 -0.80 -23.15
CA PRO A 37 6.16 -0.80 -21.98
C PRO A 37 6.26 -2.20 -21.35
N PRO A 38 7.41 -2.59 -20.77
CA PRO A 38 7.61 -3.92 -20.19
C PRO A 38 6.54 -4.30 -19.14
N GLU A 39 6.10 -3.34 -18.30
CA GLU A 39 5.11 -3.63 -17.27
C GLU A 39 3.75 -4.03 -17.86
N LEU A 40 3.34 -3.40 -18.97
CA LEU A 40 2.08 -3.72 -19.64
C LEU A 40 2.16 -5.00 -20.46
N VAL A 41 3.34 -5.35 -20.98
CA VAL A 41 3.55 -6.63 -21.68
C VAL A 41 3.26 -7.81 -20.74
N VAL A 42 3.78 -7.79 -19.51
CA VAL A 42 3.55 -8.87 -18.53
C VAL A 42 2.07 -9.01 -18.20
N VAL A 43 1.35 -7.90 -18.00
CA VAL A 43 -0.10 -7.91 -17.72
C VAL A 43 -0.89 -8.58 -18.86
N VAL A 44 -0.53 -8.31 -20.12
CA VAL A 44 -1.19 -8.93 -21.28
C VAL A 44 -0.85 -10.41 -21.37
N LEU A 45 0.41 -10.78 -21.18
CA LEU A 45 0.86 -12.18 -21.21
C LEU A 45 0.14 -13.03 -20.15
N GLU A 46 -0.11 -12.50 -18.95
CA GLU A 46 -0.82 -13.20 -17.86
C GLU A 46 -2.31 -13.51 -18.16
N GLN A 47 -2.87 -12.95 -19.23
CA GLN A 47 -4.24 -13.25 -19.68
C GLN A 47 -4.28 -14.29 -20.82
N LEU A 48 -3.13 -14.77 -21.30
CA LEU A 48 -3.05 -15.69 -22.42
C LEU A 48 -3.04 -17.17 -21.96
N PRO A 49 -3.58 -18.09 -22.79
CA PRO A 49 -3.40 -19.52 -22.60
C PRO A 49 -1.94 -19.93 -22.86
N LEU A 50 -1.54 -21.09 -22.33
CA LEU A 50 -0.14 -21.56 -22.38
C LEU A 50 0.41 -21.65 -23.81
N SER A 51 -0.40 -22.10 -24.76
CA SER A 51 -0.05 -22.21 -26.18
C SER A 51 0.34 -20.85 -26.79
N SER A 52 -0.46 -19.81 -26.53
CA SER A 52 -0.17 -18.44 -26.96
C SER A 52 1.07 -17.88 -26.28
N LEU A 53 1.28 -18.15 -25.00
CA LEU A 53 2.50 -17.77 -24.29
C LEU A 53 3.76 -18.38 -24.93
N LEU A 54 3.70 -19.67 -25.30
CA LEU A 54 4.80 -20.37 -25.97
C LEU A 54 5.08 -19.81 -27.36
N ALA A 55 4.04 -19.54 -28.15
CA ALA A 55 4.16 -18.89 -29.45
C ALA A 55 4.79 -17.49 -29.33
N THR A 56 4.37 -16.71 -28.33
CA THR A 56 4.90 -15.36 -28.05
C THR A 56 6.38 -15.41 -27.68
N ARG A 57 6.78 -16.42 -26.90
CA ARG A 57 8.18 -16.65 -26.51
C ARG A 57 9.06 -17.00 -27.71
N ALA A 58 8.54 -17.76 -28.67
CA ALA A 58 9.27 -18.08 -29.90
C ALA A 58 9.51 -16.85 -30.79
N ALA A 59 8.61 -15.85 -30.72
CA ALA A 59 8.61 -14.70 -31.61
C ALA A 59 9.70 -13.63 -31.33
N SER A 60 10.25 -13.52 -30.11
CA SER A 60 11.23 -12.46 -29.80
C SER A 60 12.12 -12.73 -28.59
N ALA A 61 13.39 -12.29 -28.66
CA ALA A 61 14.32 -12.27 -27.52
C ALA A 61 13.87 -11.37 -26.38
N ARG A 62 13.25 -10.22 -26.69
CA ARG A 62 12.74 -9.29 -25.67
C ARG A 62 11.55 -9.88 -24.92
N LEU A 63 10.65 -10.55 -25.63
CA LEU A 63 9.50 -11.24 -25.05
C LEU A 63 9.90 -12.52 -24.29
N ARG A 64 11.07 -13.12 -24.59
CA ARG A 64 11.67 -14.20 -23.78
C ARG A 64 12.04 -13.76 -22.36
N ALA A 65 12.43 -12.50 -22.16
CA ALA A 65 12.71 -11.95 -20.84
C ALA A 65 11.41 -11.64 -20.08
N ALA A 66 10.47 -10.93 -20.71
CA ALA A 66 9.17 -10.61 -20.10
C ALA A 66 8.35 -11.87 -19.75
N SER A 67 8.43 -12.93 -20.56
CA SER A 67 7.79 -14.22 -20.25
C SER A 67 8.34 -14.93 -19.02
N LEU A 68 9.58 -14.64 -18.58
CA LEU A 68 10.13 -15.18 -17.33
C LEU A 68 9.53 -14.51 -16.08
N GLU A 69 8.91 -13.35 -16.25
CA GLU A 69 8.24 -12.59 -15.18
C GLU A 69 6.74 -12.87 -15.08
N VAL A 70 6.18 -13.65 -16.01
CA VAL A 70 4.78 -14.06 -15.99
C VAL A 70 4.53 -14.94 -14.76
N THR A 71 3.67 -14.48 -13.86
CA THR A 71 3.36 -15.18 -12.62
C THR A 71 2.03 -15.93 -12.67
N ARG A 72 1.26 -15.77 -13.75
CA ARG A 72 -0.02 -16.42 -13.98
C ARG A 72 -0.10 -17.02 -15.37
N ILE A 73 -0.51 -18.29 -15.46
CA ILE A 73 -0.69 -19.04 -16.69
C ILE A 73 -2.08 -19.67 -16.66
N LEU A 74 -2.83 -19.45 -17.73
CA LEU A 74 -4.09 -20.15 -17.96
C LEU A 74 -3.79 -21.49 -18.64
N VAL A 75 -4.35 -22.58 -18.11
CA VAL A 75 -4.19 -23.94 -18.65
C VAL A 75 -5.57 -24.49 -18.99
N ASP A 76 -5.80 -24.72 -20.27
CA ASP A 76 -7.05 -25.31 -20.76
C ASP A 76 -7.03 -26.85 -20.80
N LYS A 77 -8.13 -27.45 -21.27
CA LYS A 77 -8.28 -28.90 -21.36
C LYS A 77 -7.21 -29.57 -22.25
N LEU A 78 -6.82 -28.95 -23.35
CA LEU A 78 -5.90 -29.49 -24.35
C LEU A 78 -4.44 -29.26 -23.93
N GLU A 79 -4.19 -28.21 -23.17
CA GLU A 79 -2.86 -27.79 -22.69
C GLU A 79 -2.35 -28.60 -21.49
N GLN A 80 -3.16 -29.47 -20.91
CA GLN A 80 -2.77 -30.41 -19.84
C GLN A 80 -1.62 -31.36 -20.23
N LEU A 81 -1.40 -31.57 -21.53
CA LEU A 81 -0.29 -32.38 -22.07
C LEU A 81 1.00 -31.59 -22.22
N CYS A 82 0.93 -30.26 -22.18
CA CYS A 82 2.05 -29.34 -22.42
C CYS A 82 2.86 -29.03 -21.15
N VAL A 83 2.66 -29.80 -20.08
CA VAL A 83 3.31 -29.67 -18.77
C VAL A 83 4.83 -29.44 -18.85
N PRO A 84 5.62 -30.17 -19.67
CA PRO A 84 7.07 -29.93 -19.81
C PRO A 84 7.44 -28.51 -20.30
N LEU A 85 6.51 -27.82 -20.95
CA LEU A 85 6.69 -26.50 -21.55
C LEU A 85 6.45 -25.36 -20.55
N LEU A 86 6.08 -25.66 -19.30
CA LEU A 86 5.97 -24.66 -18.24
C LEU A 86 7.33 -24.20 -17.71
N ARG A 87 8.41 -25.00 -17.88
CA ARG A 87 9.78 -24.71 -17.39
C ARG A 87 10.26 -23.27 -17.63
N PRO A 88 10.03 -22.65 -18.80
CA PRO A 88 10.53 -21.31 -19.09
C PRO A 88 9.84 -20.18 -18.33
N PHE A 89 8.78 -20.46 -17.56
CA PHE A 89 7.99 -19.49 -16.80
C PHE A 89 8.18 -19.64 -15.28
N GLY A 90 9.17 -20.44 -14.84
CA GLY A 90 9.41 -20.78 -13.43
C GLY A 90 10.06 -19.65 -12.61
N GLY A 91 9.42 -18.48 -12.52
CA GLY A 91 9.77 -17.41 -11.58
C GLY A 91 9.48 -17.81 -10.12
N ALA A 92 9.61 -16.87 -9.17
CA ALA A 92 9.38 -17.15 -7.75
C ALA A 92 7.93 -17.51 -7.41
N LEU A 93 6.97 -17.12 -8.24
CA LEU A 93 5.54 -17.35 -8.09
C LEU A 93 4.97 -17.81 -9.43
N LEU A 94 4.20 -18.91 -9.40
CA LEU A 94 3.43 -19.38 -10.55
C LEU A 94 1.99 -19.67 -10.11
N THR A 95 1.02 -19.14 -10.84
CA THR A 95 -0.40 -19.40 -10.66
C THR A 95 -0.89 -20.12 -11.90
N LEU A 96 -1.35 -21.35 -11.75
CA LEU A 96 -2.01 -22.14 -12.78
C LEU A 96 -3.52 -22.03 -12.56
N GLU A 97 -4.20 -21.40 -13.51
CA GLU A 97 -5.67 -21.38 -13.53
C GLU A 97 -6.20 -22.41 -14.53
N LEU A 98 -6.98 -23.35 -14.01
CA LEU A 98 -7.49 -24.48 -14.77
C LEU A 98 -8.85 -24.14 -15.39
N HIS A 99 -8.93 -24.24 -16.72
CA HIS A 99 -10.13 -24.05 -17.53
C HIS A 99 -10.51 -25.36 -18.24
N ASP A 100 -11.67 -25.95 -17.92
CA ASP A 100 -12.12 -27.24 -18.48
C ASP A 100 -11.10 -28.40 -18.36
N ALA A 101 -10.11 -28.27 -17.48
CA ALA A 101 -9.04 -29.25 -17.34
C ALA A 101 -9.40 -30.41 -16.40
N SER A 102 -8.91 -31.61 -16.68
CA SER A 102 -8.96 -32.72 -15.72
C SER A 102 -7.90 -32.52 -14.64
N SER A 103 -8.06 -33.14 -13.47
CA SER A 103 -6.99 -33.19 -12.46
C SER A 103 -5.98 -34.30 -12.71
N ALA A 104 -6.26 -35.23 -13.62
CA ALA A 104 -5.48 -36.45 -13.87
C ALA A 104 -3.99 -36.24 -14.27
N TRP A 105 -3.62 -35.02 -14.70
CA TRP A 105 -2.26 -34.68 -15.10
C TRP A 105 -1.45 -33.99 -13.99
N LEU A 106 -2.07 -33.61 -12.87
CA LEU A 106 -1.36 -33.00 -11.73
C LEU A 106 -0.15 -33.84 -11.26
N PRO A 107 -0.15 -35.19 -11.29
CA PRO A 107 1.06 -35.97 -10.96
C PRO A 107 2.22 -35.69 -11.91
N ARG A 108 1.95 -35.41 -13.20
CA ARG A 108 2.96 -35.06 -14.20
C ARG A 108 3.49 -33.64 -13.99
N LEU A 109 2.68 -32.75 -13.43
CA LEU A 109 3.11 -31.39 -13.07
C LEU A 109 4.27 -31.45 -12.09
N ALA A 110 4.22 -32.34 -11.10
CA ALA A 110 5.30 -32.48 -10.14
C ALA A 110 6.68 -32.75 -10.78
N VAL A 111 6.76 -33.61 -11.80
CA VAL A 111 8.01 -33.87 -12.54
C VAL A 111 8.58 -32.59 -13.17
N VAL A 112 7.72 -31.65 -13.55
CA VAL A 112 8.14 -30.36 -14.11
C VAL A 112 8.51 -29.36 -13.04
N LEU A 113 7.76 -29.31 -11.95
CA LEU A 113 8.11 -28.50 -10.78
C LEU A 113 9.51 -28.87 -10.28
N ALA A 114 9.89 -30.16 -10.35
CA ALA A 114 11.22 -30.65 -9.97
C ALA A 114 12.36 -29.98 -10.74
N THR A 115 12.05 -29.52 -11.94
CA THR A 115 13.02 -28.89 -12.85
C THR A 115 12.97 -27.36 -12.81
N MET A 116 12.20 -26.77 -11.89
CA MET A 116 12.04 -25.32 -11.71
C MET A 116 12.70 -24.83 -10.41
N PRO A 117 14.04 -24.67 -10.38
CA PRO A 117 14.78 -24.37 -9.14
C PRO A 117 14.45 -22.99 -8.53
N ARG A 118 13.80 -22.10 -9.29
CA ARG A 118 13.40 -20.76 -8.84
C ARG A 118 11.96 -20.70 -8.33
N LEU A 119 11.16 -21.76 -8.53
CA LEU A 119 9.75 -21.75 -8.18
C LEU A 119 9.57 -21.87 -6.66
N ARG A 120 9.11 -20.80 -6.02
CA ARG A 120 8.91 -20.75 -4.58
C ARG A 120 7.46 -20.88 -4.14
N ARG A 121 6.52 -20.46 -4.98
CA ARG A 121 5.09 -20.46 -4.68
C ARG A 121 4.33 -20.95 -5.90
N LEU A 122 3.45 -21.92 -5.69
CA LEU A 122 2.57 -22.49 -6.71
C LEU A 122 1.13 -22.39 -6.23
N PHE A 123 0.31 -21.70 -7.01
CA PHE A 123 -1.14 -21.66 -6.82
C PHE A 123 -1.79 -22.43 -7.96
N ILE A 124 -2.56 -23.46 -7.65
CA ILE A 124 -3.38 -24.18 -8.62
C ILE A 124 -4.83 -23.85 -8.27
N ARG A 125 -5.50 -23.12 -9.16
CA ARG A 125 -6.87 -22.62 -8.92
C ARG A 125 -7.82 -23.07 -10.02
N LYS A 126 -9.08 -23.28 -9.66
CA LYS A 126 -10.17 -23.46 -10.62
C LYS A 126 -10.61 -22.11 -11.16
N SER A 127 -10.98 -22.07 -12.43
CA SER A 127 -11.59 -20.87 -13.01
C SER A 127 -12.92 -20.52 -12.31
N ARG A 128 -13.08 -19.26 -11.92
CA ARG A 128 -14.33 -18.75 -11.29
C ARG A 128 -15.56 -18.87 -12.21
N ARG A 129 -15.36 -19.06 -13.51
CA ARG A 129 -16.43 -19.17 -14.50
C ARG A 129 -17.13 -20.54 -14.49
N GLN A 130 -16.54 -21.57 -13.89
CA GLN A 130 -17.11 -22.92 -13.84
C GLN A 130 -16.71 -23.67 -12.54
N PRO A 131 -17.55 -23.69 -11.50
CA PRO A 131 -17.24 -24.30 -10.20
C PRO A 131 -17.34 -25.84 -10.16
N ALA A 132 -17.82 -26.51 -11.22
CA ALA A 132 -18.19 -27.94 -11.21
C ALA A 132 -17.02 -28.93 -11.32
N MET A 133 -15.78 -28.47 -11.49
CA MET A 133 -14.62 -29.36 -11.58
C MET A 133 -14.26 -29.89 -10.17
N ALA A 134 -14.26 -31.21 -9.98
CA ALA A 134 -13.70 -31.85 -8.80
C ALA A 134 -12.25 -32.28 -9.08
N PHE A 135 -11.32 -31.95 -8.19
CA PHE A 135 -10.00 -32.56 -8.24
C PHE A 135 -10.11 -34.02 -7.76
N SER A 136 -9.53 -34.97 -8.48
CA SER A 136 -9.51 -36.37 -8.04
C SER A 136 -8.52 -36.51 -6.89
N GLU A 137 -8.92 -37.22 -5.85
CA GLU A 137 -8.10 -37.51 -4.66
C GLU A 137 -6.74 -38.08 -5.06
N THR A 138 -6.76 -39.06 -5.96
CA THR A 138 -5.56 -39.72 -6.49
C THR A 138 -4.56 -38.76 -7.15
N SER A 139 -5.06 -37.75 -7.87
CA SER A 139 -4.20 -36.81 -8.60
C SER A 139 -3.58 -35.77 -7.67
N ILE A 140 -4.32 -35.34 -6.65
CA ILE A 140 -3.80 -34.44 -5.62
C ILE A 140 -2.78 -35.17 -4.74
N ILE A 141 -3.08 -36.39 -4.29
CA ILE A 141 -2.16 -37.21 -3.48
C ILE A 141 -0.86 -37.44 -4.25
N ALA A 142 -0.93 -37.77 -5.53
CA ALA A 142 0.26 -37.99 -6.33
C ALA A 142 1.03 -36.70 -6.63
N LEU A 143 0.37 -35.54 -6.79
CA LEU A 143 1.05 -34.25 -6.84
C LEU A 143 1.75 -33.92 -5.51
N ALA A 144 1.06 -34.11 -4.39
CA ALA A 144 1.60 -33.90 -3.04
C ALA A 144 2.81 -34.81 -2.78
N GLY A 145 2.65 -36.12 -3.03
CA GLY A 145 3.70 -37.14 -2.92
C GLY A 145 4.91 -36.83 -3.79
N ALA A 146 4.70 -36.40 -5.04
CA ALA A 146 5.79 -36.09 -5.95
C ALA A 146 6.50 -34.78 -5.59
N LEU A 147 5.80 -33.78 -5.04
CA LEU A 147 6.41 -32.58 -4.45
C LEU A 147 7.38 -32.92 -3.30
N GLN A 148 7.15 -34.03 -2.61
CA GLN A 148 8.01 -34.49 -1.50
C GLN A 148 9.28 -35.19 -1.96
N ALA A 149 9.21 -35.87 -3.10
CA ALA A 149 10.30 -36.69 -3.63
C ALA A 149 11.43 -35.87 -4.26
N SER A 150 11.64 -34.62 -3.79
CA SER A 150 12.60 -33.62 -4.30
C SER A 150 12.11 -32.77 -5.47
N ALA A 151 10.80 -32.70 -5.73
CA ALA A 151 10.30 -31.96 -6.89
C ALA A 151 10.20 -30.43 -6.75
N CYS A 152 10.86 -29.82 -5.75
CA CYS A 152 11.46 -28.48 -5.81
C CYS A 152 11.79 -28.08 -4.36
N PRO A 153 13.07 -28.16 -3.91
CA PRO A 153 13.45 -27.76 -2.56
C PRO A 153 13.00 -26.33 -2.21
N ALA A 154 12.97 -25.46 -3.23
CA ALA A 154 12.59 -24.06 -3.10
C ALA A 154 11.07 -23.82 -3.00
N LEU A 155 10.20 -24.82 -3.23
CA LEU A 155 8.74 -24.62 -3.22
C LEU A 155 8.21 -24.59 -1.78
N HIS A 156 7.93 -23.39 -1.26
CA HIS A 156 7.46 -23.17 0.11
C HIS A 156 5.94 -23.01 0.22
N HIS A 157 5.25 -22.56 -0.82
CA HIS A 157 3.80 -22.35 -0.75
C HIS A 157 3.12 -23.11 -1.86
N LEU A 158 2.48 -24.23 -1.52
CA LEU A 158 1.58 -24.97 -2.40
C LEU A 158 0.16 -24.65 -1.97
N ASN A 159 -0.60 -23.98 -2.82
CA ASN A 159 -2.02 -23.76 -2.61
C ASN A 159 -2.78 -24.43 -3.75
N ILE A 160 -3.47 -25.53 -3.44
CA ILE A 160 -4.31 -26.27 -4.39
C ILE A 160 -5.76 -26.00 -4.00
N ASP A 161 -6.44 -25.11 -4.71
CA ASP A 161 -7.79 -24.65 -4.37
C ASP A 161 -7.87 -23.98 -2.98
N GLU A 162 -8.34 -22.73 -2.92
CA GLU A 162 -8.42 -21.97 -1.65
C GLU A 162 -9.41 -22.55 -0.63
N ARG A 163 -10.14 -23.62 -1.01
CA ARG A 163 -11.21 -24.25 -0.23
C ARG A 163 -11.08 -25.77 -0.18
N LEU A 164 -9.86 -26.30 -0.03
CA LEU A 164 -9.71 -27.72 0.29
C LEU A 164 -10.58 -28.08 1.50
N GLY A 165 -11.46 -29.05 1.33
CA GLY A 165 -12.18 -29.65 2.45
C GLY A 165 -11.19 -30.37 3.38
N GLU A 166 -11.57 -30.52 4.64
CA GLU A 166 -10.72 -31.13 5.66
C GLU A 166 -10.28 -32.57 5.32
N GLU A 167 -11.18 -33.34 4.70
CA GLU A 167 -10.90 -34.70 4.23
C GLU A 167 -9.84 -34.71 3.12
N MET A 168 -9.96 -33.83 2.13
CA MET A 168 -8.98 -33.69 1.07
C MET A 168 -7.63 -33.20 1.61
N ALA A 169 -7.63 -32.26 2.55
CA ALA A 169 -6.41 -31.81 3.21
C ALA A 169 -5.73 -32.95 3.99
N ARG A 170 -6.50 -33.81 4.66
CA ARG A 170 -5.98 -35.00 5.34
C ARG A 170 -5.33 -35.99 4.35
N LEU A 171 -5.94 -36.17 3.18
CA LEU A 171 -5.39 -37.00 2.10
C LEU A 171 -4.11 -36.39 1.50
N VAL A 172 -4.09 -35.08 1.27
CA VAL A 172 -2.88 -34.37 0.83
C VAL A 172 -1.74 -34.61 1.81
N VAL A 173 -2.01 -34.40 3.10
CA VAL A 173 -1.03 -34.54 4.20
C VAL A 173 -0.63 -36.00 4.44
N SER A 174 -1.42 -37.00 4.04
CA SER A 174 -1.00 -38.40 4.13
C SER A 174 0.09 -38.75 3.11
N GLY A 175 0.11 -38.07 1.97
CA GLY A 175 1.21 -38.06 1.01
C GLY A 175 2.34 -37.08 1.35
N MET A 176 2.32 -36.55 2.58
CA MET A 176 3.19 -35.67 3.37
C MET A 176 4.37 -36.27 4.20
N ARG A 177 5.65 -35.89 4.05
CA ARG A 177 6.61 -35.81 5.16
C ARG A 177 5.94 -35.00 6.26
N ALA A 178 6.06 -35.46 7.49
CA ALA A 178 5.22 -34.98 8.57
C ALA A 178 5.43 -33.48 8.84
N GLU A 179 6.67 -32.99 8.69
CA GLU A 179 7.06 -31.59 8.80
C GLU A 179 6.39 -30.71 7.72
N ALA A 180 6.46 -31.15 6.46
CA ALA A 180 5.82 -30.45 5.34
C ALA A 180 4.28 -30.48 5.46
N GLY A 181 3.74 -31.60 5.94
CA GLY A 181 2.33 -31.76 6.24
C GLY A 181 1.84 -30.82 7.35
N LEU A 182 2.65 -30.60 8.38
CA LEU A 182 2.35 -29.65 9.45
C LEU A 182 2.27 -28.22 8.91
N LEU A 183 3.28 -27.79 8.16
CA LEU A 183 3.35 -26.47 7.52
C LEU A 183 2.19 -26.23 6.55
N PHE A 184 1.84 -27.25 5.75
CA PHE A 184 0.71 -27.21 4.84
C PHE A 184 -0.63 -27.09 5.59
N ALA A 185 -0.87 -27.93 6.59
CA ALA A 185 -2.13 -27.90 7.34
C ALA A 185 -2.31 -26.59 8.11
N ALA A 186 -1.24 -26.06 8.70
CA ALA A 186 -1.24 -24.78 9.41
C ALA A 186 -1.51 -23.61 8.46
N SER A 187 -0.90 -23.58 7.27
CA SER A 187 -1.09 -22.53 6.26
C SER A 187 -2.48 -22.53 5.59
N HIS A 188 -3.31 -23.55 5.83
CA HIS A 188 -4.67 -23.62 5.28
C HIS A 188 -5.76 -23.66 6.36
N GLY A 189 -5.39 -23.60 7.64
CA GLY A 189 -6.34 -23.57 8.73
C GLY A 189 -7.01 -24.91 9.05
N HIS A 190 -6.41 -26.04 8.67
CA HIS A 190 -6.98 -27.38 8.89
C HIS A 190 -6.66 -27.93 10.29
N GLU A 191 -7.42 -27.50 11.29
CA GLU A 191 -7.16 -27.77 12.70
C GLU A 191 -7.07 -29.27 13.05
N SER A 192 -7.99 -30.11 12.56
CA SER A 192 -7.94 -31.55 12.84
C SER A 192 -6.72 -32.24 12.20
N VAL A 193 -6.29 -31.74 11.03
CA VAL A 193 -5.13 -32.27 10.32
C VAL A 193 -3.86 -31.88 11.07
N VAL A 194 -3.77 -30.63 11.56
CA VAL A 194 -2.69 -30.21 12.46
C VAL A 194 -2.63 -31.11 13.70
N ALA A 195 -3.77 -31.37 14.36
CA ALA A 195 -3.82 -32.25 15.53
C ALA A 195 -3.32 -33.68 15.23
N ALA A 196 -3.75 -34.24 14.09
CA ALA A 196 -3.36 -35.57 13.67
C ALA A 196 -1.89 -35.68 13.26
N VAL A 197 -1.28 -34.59 12.79
CA VAL A 197 0.15 -34.54 12.47
C VAL A 197 0.97 -34.39 13.76
N LEU A 198 0.58 -33.49 14.67
CA LEU A 198 1.30 -33.27 15.93
C LEU A 198 1.33 -34.52 16.83
N SER A 199 0.28 -35.34 16.81
CA SER A 199 0.24 -36.60 17.58
C SER A 199 1.28 -37.65 17.15
N ARG A 200 1.95 -37.44 16.01
CA ARG A 200 3.00 -38.32 15.49
C ARG A 200 4.42 -37.94 15.93
N GLY A 201 4.58 -36.93 16.79
CA GLY A 201 5.89 -36.52 17.31
C GLY A 201 6.75 -35.79 16.28
N VAL A 202 6.12 -34.95 15.45
CA VAL A 202 6.79 -34.17 14.40
C VAL A 202 7.63 -33.05 15.01
N ASP A 203 8.75 -32.71 14.37
CA ASP A 203 9.48 -31.49 14.68
C ASP A 203 8.60 -30.25 14.44
N ILE A 204 8.17 -29.63 15.54
CA ILE A 204 7.29 -28.46 15.53
C ILE A 204 7.97 -27.20 14.98
N GLU A 205 9.31 -27.16 15.03
CA GLU A 205 10.12 -26.04 14.56
C GLU A 205 10.54 -26.20 13.10
N ALA A 206 10.01 -27.21 12.41
CA ALA A 206 10.13 -27.30 10.96
C ALA A 206 9.69 -25.98 10.30
N ALA A 207 10.52 -25.51 9.38
CA ALA A 207 10.34 -24.22 8.74
C ALA A 207 10.59 -24.29 7.23
N PHE A 208 10.00 -23.35 6.50
CA PHE A 208 10.36 -23.07 5.11
C PHE A 208 11.78 -22.47 5.01
N GLU A 209 12.37 -22.40 3.81
CA GLU A 209 13.73 -21.85 3.63
C GLU A 209 13.84 -20.38 4.07
N ASP A 210 12.74 -19.63 4.06
CA ASP A 210 12.69 -18.26 4.55
C ASP A 210 12.53 -18.17 6.08
N GLY A 211 12.57 -19.30 6.81
CA GLY A 211 12.44 -19.38 8.26
C GLY A 211 10.99 -19.35 8.77
N ALA A 212 9.98 -19.44 7.90
CA ALA A 212 8.59 -19.48 8.34
C ALA A 212 8.23 -20.84 8.95
N THR A 213 7.99 -20.88 10.26
CA THR A 213 7.50 -22.06 11.00
C THR A 213 5.98 -22.22 10.89
N ALA A 214 5.47 -23.36 11.34
CA ALA A 214 4.02 -23.64 11.40
C ALA A 214 3.26 -22.56 12.18
N LEU A 215 3.85 -22.03 13.27
CA LEU A 215 3.25 -20.97 14.08
C LEU A 215 3.13 -19.65 13.31
N ILE A 216 4.15 -19.28 12.53
CA ILE A 216 4.16 -18.05 11.74
C ILE A 216 3.10 -18.11 10.63
N VAL A 217 2.97 -19.25 9.93
CA VAL A 217 1.97 -19.39 8.86
C VAL A 217 0.55 -19.54 9.39
N ALA A 218 0.34 -20.21 10.53
CA ALA A 218 -0.95 -20.25 11.20
C ALA A 218 -1.43 -18.85 11.58
N ALA A 219 -0.52 -17.99 12.05
CA ALA A 219 -0.85 -16.62 12.43
C ALA A 219 -1.38 -15.74 11.27
N TYR A 220 -1.22 -16.15 10.01
CA TYR A 220 -1.78 -15.45 8.84
C TYR A 220 -3.31 -15.58 8.72
N HIS A 221 -3.88 -16.64 9.31
CA HIS A 221 -5.30 -16.98 9.25
C HIS A 221 -5.99 -16.79 10.61
N PRO A 222 -7.31 -16.56 10.66
CA PRO A 222 -8.05 -16.42 11.92
C PRO A 222 -8.32 -17.79 12.56
N CYS A 223 -7.28 -18.57 12.85
CA CYS A 223 -7.35 -19.93 13.41
C CYS A 223 -6.73 -20.04 14.82
N PRO A 224 -7.38 -19.48 15.86
CA PRO A 224 -6.84 -19.51 17.22
C PRO A 224 -6.67 -20.94 17.76
N GLY A 225 -7.48 -21.90 17.30
CA GLY A 225 -7.33 -23.32 17.66
C GLY A 225 -5.97 -23.89 17.25
N ILE A 226 -5.52 -23.63 16.02
CA ILE A 226 -4.20 -24.06 15.53
C ILE A 226 -3.08 -23.35 16.26
N VAL A 227 -3.16 -22.02 16.43
CA VAL A 227 -2.16 -21.24 17.16
C VAL A 227 -2.01 -21.76 18.59
N GLY A 228 -3.12 -21.96 19.30
CA GLY A 228 -3.12 -22.50 20.65
C GLY A 228 -2.57 -23.92 20.72
N MET A 229 -2.87 -24.76 19.73
CA MET A 229 -2.36 -26.13 19.66
C MET A 229 -0.85 -26.18 19.44
N LEU A 230 -0.32 -25.37 18.52
CA LEU A 230 1.11 -25.27 18.26
C LEU A 230 1.88 -24.77 19.50
N LEU A 231 1.38 -23.73 20.16
CA LEU A 231 1.99 -23.21 21.39
C LEU A 231 1.98 -24.25 22.53
N LYS A 232 0.90 -25.01 22.68
CA LYS A 232 0.82 -26.11 23.68
C LYS A 232 1.83 -27.23 23.41
N HIS A 233 2.18 -27.47 22.16
CA HIS A 233 3.19 -28.47 21.77
C HIS A 233 4.62 -27.90 21.74
N GLY A 234 4.82 -26.68 22.26
CA GLY A 234 6.16 -26.11 22.46
C GLY A 234 6.68 -25.29 21.28
N ALA A 235 5.82 -24.85 20.36
CA ALA A 235 6.25 -23.99 19.26
C ALA A 235 6.91 -22.70 19.78
N CYS A 236 8.06 -22.34 19.23
CA CYS A 236 8.81 -21.15 19.61
C CYS A 236 8.05 -19.89 19.21
N VAL A 237 7.49 -19.20 20.21
CA VAL A 237 6.72 -17.96 20.02
C VAL A 237 7.55 -16.83 19.39
N HIS A 238 8.88 -16.90 19.53
CA HIS A 238 9.83 -15.93 19.00
C HIS A 238 10.52 -16.38 17.71
N ALA A 239 10.03 -17.42 17.04
CA ALA A 239 10.53 -17.82 15.73
C ALA A 239 10.46 -16.65 14.74
N ARG A 240 11.46 -16.54 13.86
CA ARG A 240 11.64 -15.41 12.93
C ARG A 240 11.92 -15.91 11.52
N ARG A 241 11.21 -15.32 10.56
CA ARG A 241 11.59 -15.38 9.15
C ARG A 241 12.86 -14.58 8.88
N ALA A 242 13.44 -14.79 7.70
CA ALA A 242 14.63 -14.09 7.23
C ALA A 242 14.45 -12.56 7.29
N ASP A 243 13.27 -12.03 6.95
CA ASP A 243 12.90 -10.60 7.02
C ASP A 243 12.63 -10.09 8.45
N GLY A 244 12.60 -10.99 9.43
CA GLY A 244 12.33 -10.70 10.84
C GLY A 244 10.86 -10.79 11.24
N VAL A 245 9.97 -11.24 10.36
CA VAL A 245 8.55 -11.44 10.70
C VAL A 245 8.41 -12.57 11.74
N THR A 246 7.70 -12.28 12.82
CA THR A 246 7.26 -13.24 13.85
C THR A 246 5.78 -13.58 13.68
N ALA A 247 5.29 -14.59 14.39
CA ALA A 247 3.87 -14.91 14.45
C ALA A 247 3.04 -13.73 14.97
N LEU A 248 3.54 -12.97 15.97
CA LEU A 248 2.88 -11.79 16.51
C LEU A 248 2.76 -10.67 15.46
N ILE A 249 3.83 -10.38 14.72
CA ILE A 249 3.81 -9.39 13.64
C ILE A 249 2.83 -9.80 12.54
N MET A 250 2.80 -11.10 12.19
CA MET A 250 1.89 -11.64 11.18
C MET A 250 0.42 -11.52 11.59
N ALA A 251 0.06 -12.01 12.79
CA ALA A 251 -1.30 -11.90 13.32
C ALA A 251 -1.74 -10.43 13.43
N SER A 252 -0.82 -9.55 13.83
CA SER A 252 -1.08 -8.12 13.97
C SER A 252 -1.31 -7.43 12.62
N ASN A 253 -0.57 -7.82 11.58
CA ASN A 253 -0.77 -7.32 10.21
C ASN A 253 -2.12 -7.75 9.62
N ARG A 254 -2.66 -8.89 10.05
CA ARG A 254 -3.92 -9.46 9.54
C ARG A 254 -5.14 -9.07 10.39
N GLY A 255 -4.92 -8.48 11.57
CA GLY A 255 -5.99 -8.04 12.47
C GLY A 255 -6.61 -9.18 13.28
N HIS A 256 -5.94 -10.33 13.38
CA HIS A 256 -6.47 -11.51 14.06
C HIS A 256 -6.29 -11.39 15.57
N ARG A 257 -7.16 -10.61 16.22
CA ARG A 257 -7.08 -10.30 17.66
C ARG A 257 -6.95 -11.55 18.53
N ALA A 258 -7.74 -12.60 18.29
CA ALA A 258 -7.68 -13.84 19.07
C ALA A 258 -6.30 -14.52 18.99
N ASN A 259 -5.65 -14.51 17.81
CA ASN A 259 -4.30 -15.04 17.66
C ASN A 259 -3.28 -14.17 18.40
N VAL A 260 -3.43 -12.83 18.33
CA VAL A 260 -2.57 -11.89 19.05
C VAL A 260 -2.67 -12.13 20.55
N GLU A 261 -3.87 -12.25 21.11
CA GLU A 261 -4.09 -12.53 22.54
C GLU A 261 -3.45 -13.86 22.97
N LEU A 262 -3.58 -14.92 22.17
CA LEU A 262 -2.93 -16.21 22.44
C LEU A 262 -1.40 -16.11 22.43
N LEU A 263 -0.83 -15.41 21.45
CA LEU A 263 0.62 -15.20 21.34
C LEU A 263 1.15 -14.37 22.52
N LEU A 264 0.44 -13.32 22.92
CA LEU A 264 0.77 -12.49 24.08
C LEU A 264 0.67 -13.29 25.39
N ALA A 265 -0.37 -14.13 25.54
CA ALA A 265 -0.52 -15.04 26.68
C ALA A 265 0.65 -16.05 26.75
N ALA A 266 1.18 -16.46 25.60
CA ALA A 266 2.40 -17.26 25.49
C ALA A 266 3.71 -16.45 25.60
N ARG A 267 3.64 -15.20 26.09
CA ARG A 267 4.78 -14.29 26.31
C ARG A 267 5.54 -13.91 25.04
N ALA A 268 4.84 -13.79 23.90
CA ALA A 268 5.42 -13.19 22.71
C ALA A 268 6.03 -11.81 23.01
N ASP A 269 7.27 -11.58 22.59
CA ASP A 269 7.97 -10.32 22.80
C ASP A 269 7.47 -9.28 21.79
N VAL A 270 6.72 -8.31 22.30
CA VAL A 270 6.14 -7.19 21.54
C VAL A 270 7.18 -6.25 20.93
N ARG A 271 8.44 -6.31 21.37
CA ARG A 271 9.54 -5.47 20.88
C ARG A 271 10.25 -6.04 19.66
N LEU A 272 10.02 -7.31 19.34
CA LEU A 272 10.60 -7.90 18.13
C LEU A 272 10.11 -7.14 16.90
N ALA A 273 11.06 -6.76 16.06
CA ALA A 273 10.84 -5.96 14.86
C ALA A 273 11.42 -6.67 13.63
N MET A 274 10.86 -6.35 12.45
CA MET A 274 11.43 -6.69 11.16
C MET A 274 12.78 -5.96 10.93
N ARG A 275 13.51 -6.32 9.88
CA ARG A 275 14.83 -5.72 9.57
C ARG A 275 14.82 -4.20 9.40
N ASP A 276 13.68 -3.63 9.04
CA ASP A 276 13.46 -2.20 8.85
C ASP A 276 12.99 -1.49 10.14
N GLY A 277 12.95 -2.19 11.29
CA GLY A 277 12.46 -1.67 12.56
C GLY A 277 10.93 -1.73 12.72
N THR A 278 10.19 -2.27 11.75
CA THR A 278 8.73 -2.37 11.85
C THR A 278 8.32 -3.43 12.88
N THR A 279 7.59 -3.00 13.92
CA THR A 279 7.05 -3.84 15.00
C THR A 279 5.60 -4.29 14.72
N ALA A 280 5.06 -5.17 15.58
CA ALA A 280 3.65 -5.56 15.54
C ALA A 280 2.70 -4.36 15.68
N LEU A 281 3.06 -3.36 16.50
CA LEU A 281 2.28 -2.14 16.67
C LEU A 281 2.21 -1.35 15.37
N HIS A 282 3.32 -1.22 14.65
CA HIS A 282 3.35 -0.53 13.35
C HIS A 282 2.45 -1.23 12.32
N THR A 283 2.53 -2.56 12.18
CA THR A 283 1.72 -3.28 11.17
C THR A 283 0.23 -3.21 11.48
N ALA A 284 -0.17 -3.39 12.74
CA ALA A 284 -1.56 -3.24 13.17
C ALA A 284 -2.07 -1.81 12.92
N THR A 285 -1.24 -0.81 13.22
CA THR A 285 -1.57 0.61 13.04
C THR A 285 -1.75 0.95 11.57
N TYR A 286 -0.78 0.60 10.72
CA TYR A 286 -0.86 0.83 9.29
C TYR A 286 -2.09 0.19 8.66
N LYS A 287 -2.50 -1.00 9.13
CA LYS A 287 -3.70 -1.71 8.64
C LYS A 287 -5.00 -1.28 9.31
N GLY A 288 -4.94 -0.57 10.44
CA GLY A 288 -6.12 0.02 11.11
C GLY A 288 -6.85 -0.98 11.98
N HIS A 289 -6.13 -1.94 12.55
CA HIS A 289 -6.70 -2.95 13.43
C HIS A 289 -6.72 -2.43 14.87
N THR A 290 -7.61 -1.48 15.16
CA THR A 290 -7.73 -0.82 16.48
C THR A 290 -7.81 -1.83 17.65
N PRO A 291 -8.60 -2.93 17.57
CA PRO A 291 -8.63 -3.92 18.65
C PRO A 291 -7.29 -4.62 18.89
N VAL A 292 -6.46 -4.79 17.86
CA VAL A 292 -5.10 -5.34 17.99
C VAL A 292 -4.16 -4.31 18.59
N VAL A 293 -4.26 -3.04 18.16
CA VAL A 293 -3.47 -1.93 18.73
C VAL A 293 -3.67 -1.82 20.24
N HIS A 294 -4.93 -1.88 20.71
CA HIS A 294 -5.21 -1.91 22.15
C HIS A 294 -4.53 -3.09 22.86
N ALA A 295 -4.67 -4.31 22.33
CA ALA A 295 -4.07 -5.50 22.94
C ALA A 295 -2.53 -5.40 23.02
N LEU A 296 -1.89 -4.83 21.99
CA LEU A 296 -0.44 -4.61 21.97
C LEU A 296 0.00 -3.54 22.99
N ILE A 297 -0.76 -2.45 23.13
CA ILE A 297 -0.50 -1.39 24.13
C ILE A 297 -0.67 -1.94 25.55
N GLU A 298 -1.73 -2.70 25.81
CA GLU A 298 -1.96 -3.40 27.09
C GLU A 298 -0.79 -4.34 27.43
N ALA A 299 -0.23 -4.99 26.41
CA ALA A 299 0.99 -5.81 26.53
C ALA A 299 2.30 -5.00 26.56
N ARG A 300 2.23 -3.68 26.77
CA ARG A 300 3.38 -2.76 26.88
C ARG A 300 4.27 -2.70 25.63
N ALA A 301 3.67 -2.76 24.44
CA ALA A 301 4.37 -2.46 23.20
C ALA A 301 4.99 -1.05 23.26
N GLU A 302 6.18 -0.90 22.69
CA GLU A 302 6.88 0.38 22.66
C GLU A 302 6.21 1.34 21.67
N VAL A 303 5.42 2.28 22.20
CA VAL A 303 4.64 3.25 21.41
C VAL A 303 5.55 4.21 20.61
N GLN A 304 6.76 4.45 21.11
CA GLN A 304 7.75 5.33 20.51
C GLN A 304 8.69 4.63 19.52
N ALA A 305 8.51 3.32 19.29
CA ALA A 305 9.34 2.58 18.36
C ALA A 305 9.30 3.25 16.98
N ARG A 306 10.44 3.22 16.29
CA ARG A 306 10.62 3.86 14.98
C ARG A 306 10.99 2.81 13.96
N CYS A 307 10.23 2.72 12.87
CA CYS A 307 10.60 1.90 11.72
C CYS A 307 11.37 2.72 10.68
N PHE A 308 11.43 2.22 9.44
CA PHE A 308 12.09 2.87 8.31
C PHE A 308 11.77 4.37 8.22
N ASP A 309 12.79 5.18 7.94
CA ASP A 309 12.77 6.66 7.93
C ASP A 309 12.37 7.35 9.25
N GLY A 310 12.32 6.59 10.36
CA GLY A 310 11.96 7.12 11.66
C GLY A 310 10.44 7.26 11.87
N VAL A 311 9.63 6.56 11.08
CA VAL A 311 8.17 6.59 11.21
C VAL A 311 7.75 5.91 12.52
N THR A 312 6.90 6.58 13.31
CA THR A 312 6.25 6.01 14.51
C THR A 312 4.82 5.55 14.20
N ALA A 313 4.23 4.74 15.08
CA ALA A 313 2.83 4.35 14.97
C ALA A 313 1.89 5.58 14.90
N LEU A 314 2.11 6.60 15.74
CA LEU A 314 1.27 7.81 15.73
C LEU A 314 1.32 8.52 14.38
N LEU A 315 2.51 8.65 13.77
CA LEU A 315 2.65 9.26 12.45
C LEU A 315 1.92 8.46 11.36
N MET A 316 1.97 7.12 11.39
CA MET A 316 1.20 6.28 10.47
C MET A 316 -0.31 6.47 10.62
N ALA A 317 -0.78 6.51 11.86
CA ALA A 317 -2.17 6.74 12.22
C ALA A 317 -2.67 8.08 11.68
N ALA A 318 -1.88 9.14 11.93
CA ALA A 318 -2.20 10.50 11.53
C ALA A 318 -2.24 10.66 10.00
N LYS A 319 -1.23 10.13 9.30
CA LYS A 319 -1.15 10.14 7.82
C LYS A 319 -2.30 9.38 7.16
N SER A 320 -2.86 8.38 7.85
CA SER A 320 -3.95 7.53 7.37
C SER A 320 -5.34 8.00 7.81
N GLY A 321 -5.44 9.09 8.59
CA GLY A 321 -6.72 9.67 9.01
C GLY A 321 -7.49 8.85 10.04
N LYS A 322 -6.81 7.98 10.79
CA LYS A 322 -7.46 7.05 11.73
C LYS A 322 -7.56 7.67 13.13
N GLU A 323 -8.59 8.48 13.33
CA GLU A 323 -8.78 9.26 14.56
C GLU A 323 -8.76 8.41 15.84
N ASP A 324 -9.57 7.35 15.93
CA ASP A 324 -9.66 6.50 17.14
C ASP A 324 -8.30 5.95 17.56
N MET A 325 -7.48 5.61 16.56
CA MET A 325 -6.16 5.05 16.78
C MET A 325 -5.14 6.12 17.15
N VAL A 326 -5.27 7.34 16.62
CA VAL A 326 -4.51 8.51 17.08
C VAL A 326 -4.80 8.78 18.55
N ARG A 327 -6.08 8.83 18.94
CA ARG A 327 -6.49 9.01 20.35
C ARG A 327 -5.91 7.91 21.24
N THR A 328 -6.08 6.65 20.83
CA THR A 328 -5.54 5.48 21.57
C THR A 328 -4.02 5.58 21.78
N LEU A 329 -3.26 5.97 20.74
CA LEU A 329 -1.81 6.09 20.84
C LEU A 329 -1.39 7.27 21.72
N LEU A 330 -2.10 8.39 21.66
CA LEU A 330 -1.85 9.56 22.51
C LEU A 330 -2.18 9.28 23.99
N GLU A 331 -3.28 8.56 24.26
CA GLU A 331 -3.63 8.07 25.60
C GLU A 331 -2.55 7.12 26.14
N ALA A 332 -1.89 6.36 25.26
CA ALA A 332 -0.74 5.53 25.56
C ALA A 332 0.61 6.30 25.61
N GLN A 333 0.56 7.64 25.75
CA GLN A 333 1.71 8.53 25.85
C GLN A 333 2.64 8.52 24.62
N ALA A 334 2.10 8.33 23.42
CA ALA A 334 2.83 8.62 22.18
C ALA A 334 3.31 10.09 22.15
N ASP A 335 4.51 10.31 21.64
CA ASP A 335 5.04 11.67 21.48
C ASP A 335 4.31 12.32 20.30
N VAL A 336 3.48 13.31 20.63
CA VAL A 336 2.61 14.02 19.68
C VAL A 336 3.40 14.71 18.57
N ASP A 337 4.65 15.10 18.85
CA ASP A 337 5.49 15.91 17.96
C ASP A 337 6.67 15.13 17.37
N SER A 338 6.76 13.82 17.59
CA SER A 338 7.87 12.99 17.12
C SER A 338 8.13 13.21 15.61
N PRO A 339 9.24 13.85 15.23
CA PRO A 339 9.47 14.28 13.86
C PRO A 339 10.12 13.19 13.02
N LEU A 340 9.88 13.20 11.71
CA LEU A 340 10.70 12.53 10.70
C LEU A 340 12.03 13.26 10.51
N ARG A 341 12.96 12.64 9.76
CA ARG A 341 14.28 13.24 9.44
C ARG A 341 14.18 14.60 8.74
N ASP A 342 13.11 14.82 8.00
CA ASP A 342 12.85 16.07 7.28
C ASP A 342 12.00 17.07 8.09
N GLY A 343 11.78 16.80 9.39
CA GLY A 343 10.93 17.60 10.28
C GLY A 343 9.43 17.31 10.15
N GLY A 344 9.00 16.33 9.36
CA GLY A 344 7.59 15.96 9.26
C GLY A 344 7.02 15.42 10.58
N THR A 345 6.05 16.09 11.17
CA THR A 345 5.34 15.66 12.40
C THR A 345 3.99 15.01 12.07
N PRO A 346 3.33 14.33 13.03
CA PRO A 346 1.97 13.81 12.83
C PRO A 346 0.97 14.89 12.42
N LEU A 347 1.07 16.10 13.01
CA LEU A 347 0.21 17.25 12.68
C LEU A 347 0.40 17.70 11.23
N LEU A 348 1.66 17.83 10.78
CA LEU A 348 1.98 18.18 9.39
C LEU A 348 1.40 17.15 8.41
N ALA A 349 1.52 15.86 8.71
CA ALA A 349 1.00 14.79 7.87
C ALA A 349 -0.53 14.80 7.78
N ALA A 350 -1.22 14.97 8.91
CA ALA A 350 -2.67 15.04 8.98
C ALA A 350 -3.23 16.28 8.26
N ALA A 351 -2.60 17.45 8.45
CA ALA A 351 -2.98 18.71 7.82
C ALA A 351 -2.81 18.66 6.29
N TYR A 352 -1.71 18.10 5.80
CA TYR A 352 -1.48 17.91 4.35
C TYR A 352 -2.49 16.96 3.69
N LYS A 353 -3.00 15.98 4.44
CA LYS A 353 -4.00 15.01 3.96
C LYS A 353 -5.45 15.42 4.21
N GLY A 354 -5.67 16.53 4.92
CA GLY A 354 -7.01 17.06 5.21
C GLY A 354 -7.78 16.25 6.24
N HIS A 355 -7.10 15.51 7.10
CA HIS A 355 -7.74 14.71 8.15
C HIS A 355 -8.10 15.59 9.35
N ALA A 356 -9.09 16.46 9.19
CA ALA A 356 -9.49 17.44 10.21
C ALA A 356 -9.77 16.84 11.61
N PRO A 357 -10.45 15.68 11.76
CA PRO A 357 -10.64 15.08 13.08
C PRO A 357 -9.33 14.66 13.76
N VAL A 358 -8.35 14.19 12.97
CA VAL A 358 -7.00 13.89 13.46
C VAL A 358 -6.25 15.16 13.84
N VAL A 359 -6.35 16.22 13.02
CA VAL A 359 -5.76 17.54 13.33
C VAL A 359 -6.31 18.04 14.67
N ALA A 360 -7.62 17.99 14.87
CA ALA A 360 -8.25 18.36 16.14
C ALA A 360 -7.73 17.52 17.31
N ALA A 361 -7.66 16.19 17.16
CA ALA A 361 -7.17 15.29 18.20
C ALA A 361 -5.70 15.57 18.59
N LEU A 362 -4.83 15.83 17.61
CA LEU A 362 -3.42 16.17 17.84
C LEU A 362 -3.28 17.52 18.56
N LEU A 363 -4.03 18.54 18.13
CA LEU A 363 -4.03 19.87 18.77
C LEU A 363 -4.58 19.82 20.21
N GLN A 364 -5.61 19.00 20.47
CA GLN A 364 -6.12 18.74 21.83
C GLN A 364 -5.03 18.15 22.74
N HIS A 365 -4.10 17.38 22.17
CA HIS A 365 -2.93 16.82 22.88
C HIS A 365 -1.68 17.70 22.78
N ARG A 366 -1.86 19.00 22.51
CA ARG A 366 -0.81 20.03 22.52
C ARG A 366 0.30 19.82 21.49
N ALA A 367 -0.03 19.26 20.33
CA ALA A 367 0.88 19.28 19.18
C ALA A 367 1.40 20.70 18.91
N ALA A 368 2.68 20.83 18.63
CA ALA A 368 3.30 22.11 18.27
C ALA A 368 2.72 22.63 16.95
N VAL A 369 1.76 23.55 17.03
CA VAL A 369 0.99 24.06 15.88
C VAL A 369 1.85 24.66 14.77
N ASP A 370 2.97 25.30 15.15
CA ASP A 370 3.91 25.95 14.25
C ASP A 370 5.17 25.11 13.97
N ALA A 371 5.17 23.83 14.34
CA ALA A 371 6.23 22.92 13.91
C ALA A 371 6.31 22.88 12.39
N CYS A 372 7.54 22.90 11.88
CA CYS A 372 7.81 23.00 10.45
C CYS A 372 8.83 21.96 9.99
N ARG A 373 8.74 21.64 8.70
CA ARG A 373 9.72 20.80 8.02
C ARG A 373 11.04 21.56 7.81
N ALA A 374 12.05 20.86 7.32
CA ALA A 374 13.34 21.46 6.95
C ALA A 374 13.24 22.56 5.87
N ASP A 375 12.18 22.57 5.06
CA ASP A 375 11.88 23.64 4.09
C ASP A 375 11.14 24.85 4.71
N GLY A 376 10.79 24.76 6.00
CA GLY A 376 10.06 25.75 6.78
C GLY A 376 8.54 25.70 6.62
N LEU A 377 7.97 24.72 5.91
CA LEU A 377 6.52 24.62 5.75
C LEU A 377 5.84 24.10 7.04
N THR A 378 4.87 24.86 7.54
CA THR A 378 4.02 24.52 8.70
C THR A 378 2.77 23.73 8.28
N ALA A 379 2.02 23.21 9.27
CA ALA A 379 0.75 22.54 9.04
C ALA A 379 -0.27 23.46 8.33
N LEU A 380 -0.29 24.75 8.69
CA LEU A 380 -1.16 25.74 8.06
C LEU A 380 -0.82 25.91 6.58
N CYS A 381 0.46 26.03 6.23
CA CYS A 381 0.90 26.13 4.84
C CYS A 381 0.47 24.91 4.01
N GLN A 382 0.61 23.70 4.56
CA GLN A 382 0.26 22.46 3.86
C GLN A 382 -1.24 22.32 3.66
N ALA A 383 -2.05 22.58 4.69
CA ALA A 383 -3.52 22.54 4.59
C ALA A 383 -4.04 23.62 3.62
N SER A 384 -3.48 24.82 3.66
CA SER A 384 -3.83 25.91 2.74
C SER A 384 -3.47 25.60 1.30
N LYS A 385 -2.30 25.00 1.03
CA LYS A 385 -1.90 24.56 -0.31
C LYS A 385 -2.86 23.49 -0.87
N ALA A 386 -3.27 22.54 -0.04
CA ALA A 386 -4.12 21.43 -0.44
C ALA A 386 -5.63 21.76 -0.46
N GLY A 387 -6.04 22.94 0.03
CA GLY A 387 -7.44 23.36 0.02
C GLY A 387 -8.29 22.80 1.17
N HIS A 388 -7.67 22.35 2.26
CA HIS A 388 -8.36 21.71 3.38
C HIS A 388 -8.92 22.74 4.38
N VAL A 389 -10.08 23.30 4.04
CA VAL A 389 -10.77 24.38 4.78
C VAL A 389 -10.91 24.07 6.28
N GLU A 390 -11.43 22.90 6.63
CA GLU A 390 -11.68 22.53 8.04
C GLU A 390 -10.37 22.38 8.84
N SER A 391 -9.33 21.81 8.23
CA SER A 391 -8.00 21.73 8.88
C SER A 391 -7.38 23.11 9.07
N VAL A 392 -7.55 24.04 8.11
CA VAL A 392 -7.12 25.43 8.28
C VAL A 392 -7.86 26.11 9.43
N ALA A 393 -9.19 25.95 9.51
CA ALA A 393 -9.98 26.54 10.59
C ALA A 393 -9.47 26.08 11.96
N LEU A 394 -9.29 24.78 12.15
CA LEU A 394 -8.77 24.20 13.39
C LEU A 394 -7.36 24.71 13.75
N LEU A 395 -6.47 24.84 12.76
CA LEU A 395 -5.11 25.36 12.99
C LEU A 395 -5.13 26.84 13.39
N LEU A 396 -5.97 27.66 12.77
CA LEU A 396 -6.13 29.08 13.12
C LEU A 396 -6.78 29.26 14.51
N GLU A 397 -7.75 28.41 14.87
CA GLU A 397 -8.32 28.35 16.21
C GLU A 397 -7.27 27.98 17.27
N ALA A 398 -6.36 27.08 16.93
CA ALA A 398 -5.19 26.73 17.74
C ALA A 398 -4.06 27.77 17.70
N ARG A 399 -4.31 28.97 17.16
CA ARG A 399 -3.37 30.10 17.11
C ARG A 399 -2.11 29.82 16.29
N ALA A 400 -2.22 29.05 15.20
CA ALA A 400 -1.15 28.94 14.20
C ALA A 400 -0.71 30.33 13.73
N THR A 401 0.59 30.52 13.58
CA THR A 401 1.16 31.76 13.06
C THR A 401 0.76 31.94 11.59
N VAL A 402 -0.10 32.92 11.33
CA VAL A 402 -0.76 33.14 10.03
C VAL A 402 0.25 33.39 8.91
N ASP A 403 1.25 34.23 9.17
CA ASP A 403 2.28 34.65 8.22
C ASP A 403 3.59 33.88 8.38
N ALA A 404 3.54 32.68 8.97
CA ALA A 404 4.70 31.78 8.99
C ALA A 404 5.13 31.51 7.54
N ALA A 405 6.32 32.00 7.17
CA ALA A 405 6.86 31.89 5.83
C ALA A 405 7.86 30.74 5.77
N GLY A 406 7.68 29.84 4.81
CA GLY A 406 8.64 28.76 4.57
C GLY A 406 10.03 29.32 4.26
N ALA A 407 11.05 28.86 4.98
CA ALA A 407 12.41 29.40 4.92
C ALA A 407 13.02 29.34 3.51
N MET A 408 12.67 28.31 2.71
CA MET A 408 13.27 28.07 1.40
C MET A 408 12.75 29.01 0.30
N PHE A 409 11.45 29.35 0.31
CA PHE A 409 10.81 30.12 -0.77
C PHE A 409 10.05 31.35 -0.29
N GLY A 410 10.03 31.63 1.02
CA GLY A 410 9.22 32.71 1.61
C GLY A 410 7.72 32.50 1.45
N THR A 411 7.27 31.26 1.27
CA THR A 411 5.87 30.99 0.95
C THR A 411 5.01 30.99 2.21
N THR A 412 3.99 31.84 2.22
CA THR A 412 2.97 31.89 3.27
C THR A 412 1.76 31.04 2.92
N SER A 413 0.93 30.76 3.93
CA SER A 413 -0.36 30.08 3.77
C SER A 413 -1.30 30.84 2.83
N LEU A 414 -1.30 32.17 2.90
CA LEU A 414 -2.10 33.03 2.02
C LEU A 414 -1.67 32.88 0.56
N LEU A 415 -0.37 32.98 0.29
CA LEU A 415 0.17 32.81 -1.06
C LEU A 415 -0.17 31.44 -1.67
N MET A 416 -0.06 30.37 -0.88
CA MET A 416 -0.41 29.01 -1.32
C MET A 416 -1.92 28.86 -1.60
N ALA A 417 -2.78 29.39 -0.72
CA ALA A 417 -4.22 29.36 -0.90
C ALA A 417 -4.65 30.18 -2.12
N SER A 418 -4.02 31.34 -2.34
CA SER A 418 -4.29 32.22 -3.48
C SER A 418 -3.87 31.60 -4.81
N LYS A 419 -2.71 30.94 -4.86
CA LYS A 419 -2.28 30.17 -6.03
C LYS A 419 -3.24 29.02 -6.35
N GLY A 420 -3.75 28.34 -5.32
CA GLY A 420 -4.69 27.24 -5.44
C GLY A 420 -6.14 27.62 -5.72
N GLY A 421 -6.49 28.91 -5.66
CA GLY A 421 -7.87 29.38 -5.84
C GLY A 421 -8.80 29.10 -4.65
N HIS A 422 -8.24 28.80 -3.48
CA HIS A 422 -9.01 28.36 -2.30
C HIS A 422 -9.65 29.53 -1.56
N LEU A 423 -10.68 30.13 -2.17
CA LEU A 423 -11.35 31.34 -1.66
C LEU A 423 -11.74 31.28 -0.17
N PRO A 424 -12.36 30.20 0.36
CA PRO A 424 -12.71 30.14 1.78
C PRO A 424 -11.48 30.24 2.70
N ILE A 425 -10.36 29.65 2.30
CA ILE A 425 -9.10 29.70 3.05
C ILE A 425 -8.51 31.10 3.00
N VAL A 426 -8.51 31.73 1.81
CA VAL A 426 -8.06 33.12 1.65
C VAL A 426 -8.86 34.04 2.58
N GLN A 427 -10.19 33.90 2.60
CA GLN A 427 -11.05 34.71 3.47
C GLN A 427 -10.75 34.48 4.95
N MET A 428 -10.57 33.22 5.40
CA MET A 428 -10.21 32.92 6.78
C MET A 428 -8.85 33.52 7.17
N LEU A 429 -7.85 33.45 6.29
CA LEU A 429 -6.52 34.01 6.55
C LEU A 429 -6.57 35.54 6.63
N LEU A 430 -7.30 36.21 5.72
CA LEU A 430 -7.48 37.66 5.77
C LEU A 430 -8.25 38.13 7.01
N GLN A 431 -9.26 37.36 7.47
CA GLN A 431 -9.96 37.61 8.73
C GLN A 431 -9.04 37.52 9.95
N ARG A 432 -7.92 36.78 9.84
CA ARG A 432 -6.87 36.68 10.85
C ARG A 432 -5.70 37.65 10.56
N SER A 433 -5.93 38.68 9.75
CA SER A 433 -4.97 39.74 9.42
C SER A 433 -3.70 39.22 8.74
N ALA A 434 -3.81 38.18 7.91
CA ALA A 434 -2.70 37.75 7.05
C ALA A 434 -2.18 38.91 6.20
N ASP A 435 -0.85 39.09 6.17
CA ASP A 435 -0.21 40.13 5.38
C ASP A 435 -0.26 39.77 3.89
N THR A 436 -0.96 40.61 3.11
CA THR A 436 -1.17 40.45 1.67
C THR A 436 0.09 40.76 0.85
N GLU A 437 1.06 41.45 1.44
CA GLU A 437 2.27 41.95 0.78
C GLU A 437 3.50 41.05 0.99
N VAL A 438 3.37 39.96 1.76
CA VAL A 438 4.45 38.98 1.91
C VAL A 438 4.74 38.34 0.56
N ALA A 439 5.95 38.59 0.06
CA ALA A 439 6.40 38.14 -1.24
C ALA A 439 7.27 36.89 -1.13
N GLY A 440 7.00 35.90 -1.98
CA GLY A 440 7.88 34.74 -2.13
C GLY A 440 9.27 35.14 -2.63
N ARG A 441 10.32 34.51 -2.09
CA ARG A 441 11.73 34.85 -2.32
C ARG A 441 12.23 34.66 -3.76
N ALA A 442 11.62 33.76 -4.53
CA ALA A 442 12.14 33.40 -5.85
C ALA A 442 11.87 34.47 -6.92
N TYR A 443 10.73 35.17 -6.85
CA TYR A 443 10.29 36.11 -7.90
C TYR A 443 9.59 37.36 -7.34
N GLY A 444 9.53 37.52 -6.02
CA GLY A 444 8.77 38.59 -5.39
C GLY A 444 7.26 38.39 -5.50
N THR A 445 6.79 37.15 -5.69
CA THR A 445 5.37 36.87 -5.93
C THR A 445 4.54 37.08 -4.68
N THR A 446 3.64 38.07 -4.71
CA THR A 446 2.60 38.28 -3.70
C THR A 446 1.38 37.40 -3.98
N SER A 447 0.51 37.27 -2.98
CA SER A 447 -0.74 36.51 -3.08
C SER A 447 -1.64 37.01 -4.22
N LEU A 448 -1.68 38.33 -4.44
CA LEU A 448 -2.48 38.94 -5.52
C LEU A 448 -1.95 38.56 -6.90
N VAL A 449 -0.63 38.64 -7.11
CA VAL A 449 -0.02 38.26 -8.38
C VAL A 449 -0.22 36.76 -8.64
N ALA A 450 -0.07 35.91 -7.61
CA ALA A 450 -0.31 34.48 -7.76
C ALA A 450 -1.76 34.16 -8.16
N ALA A 451 -2.75 34.79 -7.51
CA ALA A 451 -4.16 34.61 -7.86
C ALA A 451 -4.46 35.08 -9.29
N ALA A 452 -3.89 36.23 -9.69
CA ALA A 452 -4.07 36.78 -11.03
C ALA A 452 -3.44 35.91 -12.12
N GLN A 453 -2.23 35.38 -11.87
CA GLN A 453 -1.53 34.45 -12.76
C GLN A 453 -2.27 33.14 -13.02
N HIS A 454 -3.17 32.73 -12.11
CA HIS A 454 -3.90 31.47 -12.23
C HIS A 454 -5.40 31.68 -12.53
N GLY A 455 -5.82 32.92 -12.81
CA GLY A 455 -7.18 33.23 -13.24
C GLY A 455 -8.24 33.24 -12.13
N HIS A 456 -7.85 33.33 -10.86
CA HIS A 456 -8.78 33.21 -9.73
C HIS A 456 -9.47 34.55 -9.39
N SER A 457 -10.45 34.96 -10.21
CA SER A 457 -11.13 36.27 -10.12
C SER A 457 -11.74 36.57 -8.73
N GLU A 458 -12.40 35.60 -8.10
CA GLU A 458 -12.97 35.79 -6.75
C GLU A 458 -11.91 35.93 -5.66
N VAL A 459 -10.79 35.22 -5.78
CA VAL A 459 -9.65 35.37 -4.86
C VAL A 459 -9.01 36.75 -5.04
N VAL A 460 -8.86 37.22 -6.28
CA VAL A 460 -8.37 38.57 -6.58
C VAL A 460 -9.27 39.61 -5.90
N LYS A 461 -10.60 39.51 -6.06
CA LYS A 461 -11.55 40.40 -5.36
C LYS A 461 -11.37 40.36 -3.84
N ALA A 462 -11.19 39.18 -3.25
CA ALA A 462 -11.00 39.03 -1.81
C ALA A 462 -9.69 39.68 -1.33
N LEU A 463 -8.58 39.49 -2.05
CA LEU A 463 -7.27 40.07 -1.73
C LEU A 463 -7.27 41.60 -1.85
N LEU A 464 -7.90 42.15 -2.89
CA LEU A 464 -8.03 43.61 -3.06
C LEU A 464 -8.83 44.24 -1.91
N ARG A 465 -9.95 43.61 -1.52
CA ARG A 465 -10.72 44.01 -0.32
C ARG A 465 -9.92 43.84 0.97
N GLY A 466 -9.01 42.88 1.00
CA GLY A 466 -8.04 42.67 2.08
C GLY A 466 -6.85 43.65 2.06
N GLY A 467 -6.83 44.64 1.17
CA GLY A 467 -5.81 45.68 1.12
C GLY A 467 -4.55 45.31 0.32
N ALA A 468 -4.59 44.25 -0.49
CA ALA A 468 -3.48 43.93 -1.39
C ALA A 468 -3.23 45.05 -2.41
N ASN A 469 -1.97 45.41 -2.62
CA ASN A 469 -1.59 46.49 -3.53
C ASN A 469 -1.59 46.02 -5.00
N PRO A 470 -2.50 46.52 -5.86
CA PRO A 470 -2.58 46.10 -7.27
C PRO A 470 -1.38 46.55 -8.11
N HIS A 471 -0.60 47.52 -7.64
CA HIS A 471 0.58 48.07 -8.32
C HIS A 471 1.90 47.44 -7.88
N LYS A 472 1.87 46.50 -6.92
CA LYS A 472 3.08 45.82 -6.47
C LYS A 472 3.65 44.98 -7.62
N ALA A 473 4.87 45.31 -8.03
CA ALA A 473 5.58 44.61 -9.08
C ALA A 473 6.43 43.45 -8.52
N LEU A 474 6.55 42.39 -9.33
CA LEU A 474 7.52 41.31 -9.16
C LEU A 474 8.96 41.81 -9.38
N HIS A 475 9.94 40.93 -9.17
CA HIS A 475 11.36 41.26 -9.44
C HIS A 475 11.65 41.60 -10.91
N ASP A 476 10.86 41.10 -11.85
CA ASP A 476 10.96 41.41 -13.28
C ASP A 476 10.20 42.70 -13.68
N GLY A 477 9.62 43.42 -12.70
CA GLY A 477 8.85 44.63 -12.92
C GLY A 477 7.38 44.39 -13.33
N THR A 478 6.96 43.14 -13.50
CA THR A 478 5.58 42.83 -13.91
C THR A 478 4.58 42.92 -12.74
N THR A 479 3.38 43.39 -13.02
CA THR A 479 2.27 43.54 -12.05
C THR A 479 1.24 42.41 -12.18
N ALA A 480 0.31 42.31 -11.22
CA ALA A 480 -0.80 41.36 -11.28
C ALA A 480 -1.65 41.54 -12.55
N LEU A 481 -1.92 42.78 -12.96
CA LEU A 481 -2.69 43.10 -14.17
C LEU A 481 -1.96 42.64 -15.43
N GLN A 482 -0.67 42.94 -15.55
CA GLN A 482 0.14 42.52 -16.71
C GLN A 482 0.21 41.00 -16.81
N LYS A 483 0.36 40.28 -15.69
CA LYS A 483 0.34 38.82 -15.71
C LYS A 483 -1.01 38.23 -16.10
N ALA A 484 -2.11 38.83 -15.65
CA ALA A 484 -3.45 38.41 -16.07
C ALA A 484 -3.68 38.63 -17.58
N GLN A 485 -3.17 39.75 -18.14
CA GLN A 485 -3.23 40.05 -19.57
C GLN A 485 -2.37 39.09 -20.41
N GLU A 486 -1.11 38.87 -20.01
CA GLU A 486 -0.19 37.94 -20.68
C GLU A 486 -0.78 36.52 -20.79
N LEU A 487 -1.48 36.08 -19.74
CA LEU A 487 -2.08 34.74 -19.66
C LEU A 487 -3.55 34.68 -20.12
N ARG A 488 -4.12 35.81 -20.57
CA ARG A 488 -5.50 35.95 -21.06
C ARG A 488 -6.57 35.51 -20.06
N HIS A 489 -6.44 35.98 -18.82
CA HIS A 489 -7.46 35.81 -17.78
C HIS A 489 -8.42 37.02 -17.77
N ASP A 490 -9.30 37.10 -18.75
CA ASP A 490 -10.12 38.29 -19.04
C ASP A 490 -10.93 38.77 -17.82
N GLU A 491 -11.58 37.87 -17.08
CA GLU A 491 -12.32 38.24 -15.86
C GLU A 491 -11.42 38.88 -14.79
N VAL A 492 -10.18 38.40 -14.64
CA VAL A 492 -9.22 38.97 -13.70
C VAL A 492 -8.75 40.34 -14.17
N VAL A 493 -8.53 40.50 -15.48
CA VAL A 493 -8.15 41.78 -16.09
C VAL A 493 -9.24 42.82 -15.83
N ASP A 494 -10.50 42.47 -16.05
CA ASP A 494 -11.64 43.35 -15.80
C ASP A 494 -11.73 43.76 -14.33
N VAL A 495 -11.60 42.80 -13.40
CA VAL A 495 -11.61 43.08 -11.96
C VAL A 495 -10.48 44.01 -11.53
N LEU A 496 -9.25 43.75 -11.98
CA LEU A 496 -8.09 44.56 -11.62
C LEU A 496 -8.18 45.96 -12.25
N ALA A 497 -8.59 46.06 -13.52
CA ALA A 497 -8.73 47.34 -14.20
C ALA A 497 -9.81 48.22 -13.56
N ASP A 498 -10.99 47.66 -13.27
CA ASP A 498 -12.08 48.36 -12.59
C ASP A 498 -11.66 48.83 -11.19
N TRP A 499 -10.99 47.96 -10.41
CA TRP A 499 -10.50 48.34 -9.08
C TRP A 499 -9.47 49.48 -9.13
N ILE A 500 -8.48 49.39 -10.03
CA ILE A 500 -7.45 50.42 -10.18
C ILE A 500 -8.09 51.76 -10.57
N GLN A 501 -9.03 51.77 -11.53
CA GLN A 501 -9.71 52.99 -11.95
C GLN A 501 -10.48 53.65 -10.80
N ARG A 502 -11.16 52.85 -9.97
CA ARG A 502 -11.93 53.36 -8.82
C ARG A 502 -11.06 53.92 -7.68
N THR A 503 -9.80 53.50 -7.59
CA THR A 503 -8.90 53.89 -6.49
C THR A 503 -7.89 54.98 -6.86
N THR A 504 -7.80 55.34 -8.15
CA THR A 504 -6.98 56.45 -8.65
C THR A 504 -7.76 57.76 -8.85
N LEU A 505 -9.10 57.71 -8.82
CA LEU A 505 -10.01 58.86 -8.77
C LEU A 505 -10.33 59.23 -7.33
#